data_AF-Q5S6H2-F1
#
_entry.id   AF-Q5S6H2-F1
#
_cell.length_a   1.000
_cell.length_b   1.000
_cell.length_c   1.000
_cell.angle_alpha   90.00
_cell.angle_beta   90.00
_cell.angle_gamma   90.00
#
_symmetry.space_group_name_H-M   'P 1'
#
loop_
_entity.id
_entity.type
_entity.pdbx_description
1 polymer ?
#
loop_
_entity_poly.entity_id
_entity_poly.type
_entity_poly.pdbx_seq_one_letter_code
_entity_poly.pdbx_strand_id
1 'polypeptide(L)'
;MAVTKTIVVLPGDHVGQEITEEAIKVLNAIQECRPDKVNFKFEHHLIGGAAIDATGVPLPDEALEASKKADAVLLGAVGGPKWGTGAVRPEQGLLKIRKELQLYANLRPCNFASDSLLDLSPLKPEIARGTDFVVVRELVGGIYFGERKEDEGDGVAWDSEKYSVPEVQR
;
A
#
# COMPACT_ATOMS: atom_id res chain seq x y z
N MET A 1 28.61 6.87 -12.27
CA MET A 1 27.66 7.90 -11.81
C MET A 1 26.51 7.18 -11.13
N ALA A 2 26.06 7.68 -9.99
CA ALA A 2 24.92 7.11 -9.29
C ALA A 2 23.66 7.16 -10.16
N VAL A 3 22.84 6.12 -10.08
CA VAL A 3 21.53 6.12 -10.72
C VAL A 3 20.56 6.87 -9.81
N THR A 4 19.97 7.94 -10.32
CA THR A 4 18.89 8.63 -9.60
C THR A 4 17.60 7.82 -9.73
N LYS A 5 16.96 7.54 -8.60
CA LYS A 5 15.66 6.88 -8.50
C LYS A 5 14.62 7.83 -7.93
N THR A 6 13.53 8.02 -8.67
CA THR A 6 12.41 8.85 -8.23
C THR A 6 11.45 7.99 -7.41
N ILE A 7 11.22 8.39 -6.16
CA ILE A 7 10.30 7.73 -5.24
C ILE A 7 9.16 8.70 -4.94
N VAL A 8 7.95 8.31 -5.31
CA VAL A 8 6.75 9.03 -4.87
C VAL A 8 6.42 8.60 -3.45
N VAL A 9 6.28 9.57 -2.57
CA VAL A 9 5.93 9.36 -1.16
C VAL A 9 4.47 9.74 -0.99
N LEU A 10 3.68 8.79 -0.48
CA LEU A 10 2.26 8.92 -0.18
C LEU A 10 2.06 8.67 1.33
N PRO A 11 2.32 9.67 2.19
CA PRO A 11 2.28 9.48 3.63
C PRO A 11 0.90 9.06 4.15
N GLY A 12 -0.14 9.64 3.57
CA GLY A 12 -1.54 9.37 3.89
C GLY A 12 -1.94 9.89 5.28
N ASP A 13 -2.51 9.01 6.09
CA ASP A 13 -3.29 9.38 7.27
C ASP A 13 -2.62 8.98 8.59
N HIS A 14 -2.83 9.80 9.63
CA HIS A 14 -2.36 9.56 10.99
C HIS A 14 -0.85 9.23 11.05
N VAL A 15 -0.52 8.10 11.66
CA VAL A 15 0.84 7.55 11.84
C VAL A 15 1.60 7.41 10.51
N GLY A 16 0.90 7.32 9.37
CA GLY A 16 1.49 7.26 8.04
C GLY A 16 2.45 8.42 7.74
N GLN A 17 2.14 9.62 8.24
CA GLN A 17 3.00 10.81 8.13
C GLN A 17 4.34 10.57 8.83
N GLU A 18 4.29 10.21 10.12
CA GLU A 18 5.48 10.02 10.96
C GLU A 18 6.38 8.89 10.45
N ILE A 19 5.81 7.72 10.11
CA ILE A 19 6.62 6.56 9.73
C ILE A 19 7.28 6.71 8.35
N THR A 20 6.67 7.47 7.44
CA THR A 20 7.29 7.71 6.12
C THR A 20 8.46 8.69 6.21
N GLU A 21 8.40 9.67 7.10
CA GLU A 21 9.53 10.55 7.39
C GLU A 21 10.73 9.76 7.94
N GLU A 22 10.50 8.83 8.87
CA GLU A 22 11.57 7.97 9.40
C GLU A 22 12.14 7.03 8.33
N ALA A 23 11.30 6.48 7.45
CA ALA A 23 11.76 5.67 6.32
C ALA A 23 12.66 6.47 5.36
N ILE A 24 12.33 7.74 5.10
CA ILE A 24 13.16 8.64 4.28
C ILE A 24 14.53 8.87 4.93
N LYS A 25 14.62 9.03 6.25
CA LYS A 25 15.92 9.15 6.94
C LYS A 25 16.81 7.93 6.71
N VAL A 26 16.25 6.72 6.75
CA VAL A 26 16.99 5.49 6.46
C VAL A 26 17.45 5.45 4.99
N LEU A 27 16.58 5.83 4.05
CA LEU A 27 16.96 5.91 2.63
C LEU A 27 18.06 6.94 2.38
N ASN A 28 18.02 8.08 3.09
CA ASN A 28 19.06 9.10 3.06
C ASN A 28 20.40 8.55 3.58
N ALA A 29 20.39 7.82 4.70
CA ALA A 29 21.61 7.17 5.21
C ALA A 29 22.18 6.15 4.21
N ILE A 30 21.31 5.40 3.50
CA ILE A 30 21.74 4.44 2.48
C ILE A 30 22.44 5.13 1.30
N GLN A 31 21.89 6.24 0.77
CA GLN A 31 22.54 6.98 -0.31
C GLN A 31 23.87 7.62 0.15
N GLU A 32 23.94 8.14 1.38
CA GLU A 32 25.17 8.70 1.96
C GLU A 32 26.27 7.63 2.11
N CYS A 33 25.89 6.40 2.49
CA CYS A 33 26.82 5.27 2.57
C CYS A 33 27.21 4.70 1.20
N ARG A 34 26.45 5.00 0.14
CA ARG A 34 26.64 4.44 -1.21
C ARG A 34 26.49 5.52 -2.30
N PRO A 35 27.25 6.62 -2.22
CA PRO A 35 27.02 7.81 -3.06
C PRO A 35 27.30 7.55 -4.54
N ASP A 36 28.10 6.53 -4.88
CA ASP A 36 28.39 6.16 -6.26
C ASP A 36 27.37 5.19 -6.88
N LYS A 37 26.41 4.69 -6.08
CA LYS A 37 25.46 3.63 -6.50
C LYS A 37 24.06 4.17 -6.74
N VAL A 38 23.52 4.93 -5.80
CA VAL A 38 22.13 5.36 -5.83
C VAL A 38 21.99 6.76 -5.26
N ASN A 39 21.08 7.52 -5.85
CA ASN A 39 20.60 8.80 -5.34
C ASN A 39 19.07 8.75 -5.35
N PHE A 40 18.41 9.21 -4.29
CA PHE A 40 16.96 9.20 -4.21
C PHE A 40 16.39 10.61 -4.39
N LYS A 41 15.40 10.73 -5.27
CA LYS A 41 14.57 11.93 -5.41
C LYS A 41 13.19 11.62 -4.87
N PHE A 42 12.76 12.33 -3.82
CA PHE A 42 11.45 12.13 -3.22
C PHE A 42 10.44 13.17 -3.72
N GLU A 43 9.27 12.71 -4.13
CA GLU A 43 8.13 13.56 -4.54
C GLU A 43 6.92 13.24 -3.66
N HIS A 44 6.45 14.21 -2.87
CA HIS A 44 5.36 13.99 -1.92
C HIS A 44 4.01 14.31 -2.55
N HIS A 45 3.05 13.40 -2.40
CA HIS A 45 1.69 13.58 -2.89
C HIS A 45 0.65 13.10 -1.87
N LEU A 46 -0.59 13.56 -2.06
CA LEU A 46 -1.70 13.22 -1.18
C LEU A 46 -2.35 11.89 -1.57
N ILE A 47 -2.77 11.13 -0.54
CA ILE A 47 -3.65 9.97 -0.68
C ILE A 47 -4.53 9.87 0.57
N GLY A 48 -5.63 9.14 0.48
CA GLY A 48 -6.45 8.76 1.63
C GLY A 48 -7.29 9.91 2.16
N GLY A 49 -7.47 9.93 3.48
CA GLY A 49 -8.23 10.95 4.18
C GLY A 49 -7.65 12.36 4.03
N ALA A 50 -6.31 12.48 4.06
CA ALA A 50 -5.61 13.74 3.81
C ALA A 50 -5.93 14.31 2.41
N ALA A 51 -6.03 13.43 1.40
CA ALA A 51 -6.44 13.84 0.07
C ALA A 51 -7.92 14.26 0.03
N ILE A 52 -8.80 13.52 0.71
CA ILE A 52 -10.23 13.86 0.79
C ILE A 52 -10.39 15.24 1.42
N ASP A 53 -9.71 15.51 2.52
CA ASP A 53 -9.80 16.79 3.24
C ASP A 53 -9.34 17.98 2.36
N ALA A 54 -8.30 17.79 1.56
CA ALA A 54 -7.71 18.86 0.75
C ALA A 54 -8.38 19.04 -0.63
N THR A 55 -8.87 17.95 -1.23
CA THR A 55 -9.28 17.92 -2.65
C THR A 55 -10.66 17.33 -2.90
N GLY A 56 -11.28 16.72 -1.87
CA GLY A 56 -12.56 16.02 -1.98
C GLY A 56 -12.47 14.60 -2.53
N VAL A 57 -11.29 14.13 -2.97
CA VAL A 57 -11.10 12.76 -3.51
C VAL A 57 -9.96 12.02 -2.79
N PRO A 58 -10.03 10.68 -2.65
CA PRO A 58 -9.03 9.91 -1.90
C PRO A 58 -7.73 9.65 -2.67
N LEU A 59 -7.70 9.94 -3.97
CA LEU A 59 -6.49 9.88 -4.78
C LEU A 59 -6.60 10.93 -5.90
N PRO A 60 -5.94 12.09 -5.76
CA PRO A 60 -5.86 13.11 -6.79
C PRO A 60 -5.15 12.57 -8.03
N ASP A 61 -5.55 13.01 -9.21
CA ASP A 61 -4.98 12.51 -10.47
C ASP A 61 -3.49 12.87 -10.60
N GLU A 62 -3.05 14.01 -10.06
CA GLU A 62 -1.63 14.37 -10.00
C GLU A 62 -0.78 13.33 -9.24
N ALA A 63 -1.30 12.78 -8.14
CA ALA A 63 -0.61 11.78 -7.32
C ALA A 63 -0.50 10.45 -8.09
N LEU A 64 -1.56 10.08 -8.81
CA LEU A 64 -1.56 8.89 -9.65
C LEU A 64 -0.60 9.02 -10.83
N GLU A 65 -0.61 10.16 -11.51
CA GLU A 65 0.25 10.40 -12.67
C GLU A 65 1.73 10.51 -12.27
N ALA A 66 2.04 11.07 -11.10
CA ALA A 66 3.39 11.02 -10.54
C ALA A 66 3.80 9.56 -10.23
N SER A 67 2.91 8.80 -9.58
CA SER A 67 3.17 7.40 -9.22
C SER A 67 3.43 6.51 -10.45
N LYS A 68 2.72 6.74 -11.57
CA LYS A 68 2.94 6.02 -12.84
C LYS A 68 4.30 6.31 -13.47
N LYS A 69 4.91 7.47 -13.18
CA LYS A 69 6.20 7.91 -13.74
C LYS A 69 7.38 7.62 -12.82
N ALA A 70 7.12 7.30 -11.55
CA ALA A 70 8.13 7.03 -10.54
C ALA A 70 8.77 5.64 -10.71
N ASP A 71 9.97 5.47 -10.16
CA ASP A 71 10.60 4.15 -10.06
C ASP A 71 9.97 3.29 -8.95
N ALA A 72 9.46 3.94 -7.89
CA ALA A 72 8.80 3.29 -6.77
C ALA A 72 7.83 4.23 -6.05
N VAL A 73 6.91 3.64 -5.28
CA VAL A 73 5.99 4.36 -4.38
C VAL A 73 6.24 3.89 -2.94
N LEU A 74 6.45 4.85 -2.04
CA LEU A 74 6.51 4.63 -0.60
C LEU A 74 5.19 5.13 0.02
N LEU A 75 4.34 4.23 0.46
CA LEU A 75 3.04 4.54 1.05
C LEU A 75 3.08 4.31 2.57
N GLY A 76 2.56 5.27 3.34
CA GLY A 76 2.44 5.18 4.80
C GLY A 76 1.21 4.41 5.24
N ALA A 77 0.16 5.12 5.66
CA ALA A 77 -1.10 4.53 6.10
C ALA A 77 -2.30 5.27 5.47
N VAL A 78 -3.43 4.60 5.32
CA VAL A 78 -4.65 5.18 4.73
C VAL A 78 -5.84 4.75 5.57
N GLY A 79 -6.72 5.69 5.91
CA GLY A 79 -7.93 5.45 6.68
C GLY A 79 -7.93 6.09 8.07
N GLY A 80 -9.13 6.18 8.66
CA GLY A 80 -9.33 6.70 10.01
C GLY A 80 -10.81 6.95 10.31
N PRO A 81 -11.21 7.05 11.60
CA PRO A 81 -12.61 7.14 12.00
C PRO A 81 -13.31 8.40 11.47
N LYS A 82 -12.55 9.46 11.16
CA LYS A 82 -13.08 10.72 10.62
C LYS A 82 -13.86 10.56 9.32
N TRP A 83 -13.43 9.68 8.43
CA TRP A 83 -13.99 9.57 7.07
C TRP A 83 -15.11 8.51 6.94
N GLY A 84 -15.40 7.78 8.02
CA GLY A 84 -16.60 6.95 8.18
C GLY A 84 -16.87 5.94 7.04
N THR A 85 -18.16 5.61 6.85
CA THR A 85 -18.64 4.66 5.82
C THR A 85 -19.41 5.36 4.69
N GLY A 86 -19.08 6.61 4.40
CA GLY A 86 -19.75 7.40 3.36
C GLY A 86 -19.41 6.92 1.94
N ALA A 87 -19.94 7.65 0.94
CA ALA A 87 -19.68 7.35 -0.48
C ALA A 87 -18.21 7.52 -0.87
N VAL A 88 -17.53 8.51 -0.27
CA VAL A 88 -16.10 8.79 -0.48
C VAL A 88 -15.32 8.31 0.73
N ARG A 89 -14.40 7.38 0.51
CA ARG A 89 -13.62 6.72 1.58
C ARG A 89 -12.14 6.65 1.23
N PRO A 90 -11.23 6.76 2.22
CA PRO A 90 -9.78 6.68 1.99
C PRO A 90 -9.35 5.42 1.22
N GLU A 91 -9.95 4.27 1.52
CA GLU A 91 -9.59 2.96 0.96
C GLU A 91 -9.85 2.86 -0.55
N GLN A 92 -10.77 3.69 -1.09
CA GLN A 92 -11.01 3.76 -2.53
C GLN A 92 -9.77 4.27 -3.28
N GLY A 93 -9.01 5.20 -2.69
CA GLY A 93 -7.73 5.67 -3.24
C GLY A 93 -6.71 4.54 -3.31
N LEU A 94 -6.64 3.72 -2.26
CA LEU A 94 -5.74 2.57 -2.18
C LEU A 94 -6.08 1.48 -3.21
N LEU A 95 -7.37 1.20 -3.44
CA LEU A 95 -7.80 0.26 -4.48
C LEU A 95 -7.55 0.81 -5.89
N LYS A 96 -7.83 2.11 -6.11
CA LYS A 96 -7.57 2.80 -7.40
C LYS A 96 -6.09 2.72 -7.76
N ILE A 97 -5.18 3.12 -6.87
CA ILE A 97 -3.73 3.13 -7.18
C ILE A 97 -3.19 1.72 -7.45
N ARG A 98 -3.62 0.70 -6.70
CA ARG A 98 -3.21 -0.70 -6.93
C ARG A 98 -3.58 -1.17 -8.33
N LYS A 99 -4.83 -0.93 -8.74
CA LYS A 99 -5.34 -1.32 -10.05
C LYS A 99 -4.66 -0.55 -11.17
N GLU A 100 -4.55 0.77 -11.04
CA GLU A 100 -3.97 1.64 -12.08
C GLU A 100 -2.47 1.38 -12.31
N LEU A 101 -1.74 0.97 -11.27
CA LEU A 101 -0.33 0.58 -11.37
C LEU A 101 -0.13 -0.93 -11.65
N GLN A 102 -1.21 -1.69 -11.82
CA GLN A 102 -1.18 -3.14 -12.07
C GLN A 102 -0.36 -3.93 -11.04
N LEU A 103 -0.45 -3.54 -9.76
CA LEU A 103 0.31 -4.15 -8.66
C LEU A 103 -0.27 -5.50 -8.22
N TYR A 104 -0.33 -6.48 -9.13
CA TYR A 104 -1.04 -7.75 -8.91
C TYR A 104 -0.39 -8.63 -7.82
N ALA A 105 0.94 -8.64 -7.70
CA ALA A 105 1.65 -9.48 -6.74
C ALA A 105 1.89 -8.74 -5.42
N ASN A 106 1.07 -9.00 -4.41
CA ASN A 106 1.31 -8.52 -3.05
C ASN A 106 2.16 -9.51 -2.26
N LEU A 107 3.36 -9.07 -1.87
CA LEU A 107 4.28 -9.86 -1.06
C LEU A 107 4.20 -9.42 0.40
N ARG A 108 3.96 -10.37 1.32
CA ARG A 108 3.94 -10.13 2.77
C ARG A 108 4.85 -11.14 3.47
N PRO A 109 6.12 -10.80 3.71
CA PRO A 109 7.00 -11.59 4.56
C PRO A 109 6.45 -11.67 5.99
N CYS A 110 6.46 -12.87 6.56
CA CYS A 110 6.00 -13.17 7.91
C CYS A 110 7.12 -13.89 8.67
N ASN A 111 7.88 -13.13 9.44
CA ASN A 111 8.96 -13.62 10.28
C ASN A 111 9.16 -12.73 11.52
N PHE A 112 10.03 -13.18 12.43
CA PHE A 112 10.47 -12.37 13.56
C PHE A 112 11.80 -11.70 13.21
N ALA A 113 11.89 -10.38 13.39
CA ALA A 113 13.16 -9.65 13.22
C ALA A 113 14.21 -10.03 14.30
N SER A 114 13.76 -10.55 15.44
CA SER A 114 14.60 -11.01 16.55
C SER A 114 13.81 -11.99 17.42
N ASP A 115 14.50 -13.00 17.95
CA ASP A 115 13.93 -13.93 18.94
C ASP A 115 13.42 -13.22 20.21
N SER A 116 13.94 -12.02 20.52
CA SER A 116 13.47 -11.20 21.64
C SER A 116 12.03 -10.69 21.47
N LEU A 117 11.46 -10.82 20.26
CA LEU A 117 10.08 -10.41 19.96
C LEU A 117 9.09 -11.57 20.05
N LEU A 118 9.55 -12.81 20.30
CA LEU A 118 8.69 -14.00 20.32
C LEU A 118 7.58 -13.90 21.37
N ASP A 119 7.88 -13.33 22.54
CA ASP A 119 6.92 -13.18 23.63
C ASP A 119 5.82 -12.13 23.34
N LEU A 120 5.97 -11.33 22.27
CA LEU A 120 4.91 -10.44 21.77
C LEU A 120 3.92 -11.17 20.87
N SER A 121 4.23 -12.39 20.44
CA SER A 121 3.31 -13.23 19.69
C SER A 121 2.17 -13.71 20.59
N PRO A 122 0.92 -13.82 20.09
CA PRO A 122 -0.15 -14.49 20.83
C PRO A 122 0.02 -16.02 20.89
N LEU A 123 1.00 -16.60 20.18
CA LEU A 123 1.32 -18.03 20.20
C LEU A 123 2.42 -18.33 21.22
N LYS A 124 2.47 -19.58 21.69
CA LYS A 124 3.56 -20.03 22.57
C LYS A 124 4.92 -19.89 21.86
N PRO A 125 5.98 -19.40 22.52
CA PRO A 125 7.27 -19.16 21.88
C PRO A 125 7.86 -20.38 21.17
N GLU A 126 7.71 -21.58 21.74
CA GLU A 126 8.18 -22.84 21.15
C GLU A 126 7.44 -23.25 19.87
N ILE A 127 6.25 -22.70 19.62
CA ILE A 127 5.48 -22.90 18.38
C ILE A 127 5.85 -21.82 17.35
N ALA A 128 6.00 -20.56 17.78
CA ALA A 128 6.23 -19.44 16.88
C ALA A 128 7.69 -19.34 16.39
N ARG A 129 8.65 -19.84 17.17
CA ARG A 129 10.08 -19.77 16.84
C ARG A 129 10.38 -20.40 15.48
N GLY A 130 11.19 -19.72 14.68
CA GLY A 130 11.58 -20.17 13.35
C GLY A 130 10.53 -19.94 12.27
N THR A 131 9.43 -19.24 12.56
CA THR A 131 8.47 -18.81 11.54
C THR A 131 9.18 -17.92 10.51
N ASP A 132 9.24 -18.39 9.27
CA ASP A 132 9.76 -17.65 8.12
C ASP A 132 9.11 -18.12 6.83
N PHE A 133 8.16 -17.32 6.33
CA PHE A 133 7.48 -17.59 5.06
C PHE A 133 7.01 -16.28 4.44
N VAL A 134 6.65 -16.33 3.16
CA VAL A 134 6.10 -15.19 2.43
C VAL A 134 4.71 -15.54 1.92
N VAL A 135 3.72 -14.70 2.24
CA VAL A 135 2.42 -14.77 1.58
C VAL A 135 2.51 -14.00 0.27
N VAL A 136 2.28 -14.71 -0.83
CA VAL A 136 2.07 -14.12 -2.16
C VAL A 136 0.56 -14.07 -2.41
N ARG A 137 0.02 -12.86 -2.51
CA ARG A 137 -1.42 -12.61 -2.66
C ARG A 137 -1.70 -11.85 -3.95
N GLU A 138 -2.64 -12.36 -4.75
CA GLU A 138 -3.22 -11.60 -5.87
C GLU A 138 -3.98 -10.37 -5.31
N LEU A 139 -3.71 -9.19 -5.88
CA LEU A 139 -4.14 -7.92 -5.30
C LEU A 139 -5.06 -7.08 -6.21
N VAL A 140 -5.22 -7.41 -7.48
CA VAL A 140 -5.93 -6.54 -8.45
C VAL A 140 -7.02 -7.25 -9.27
N GLY A 141 -7.38 -8.47 -8.89
CA GLY A 141 -8.47 -9.26 -9.47
C GLY A 141 -9.43 -9.83 -8.42
N GLY A 142 -10.15 -10.88 -8.80
CA GLY A 142 -11.10 -11.59 -7.95
C GLY A 142 -12.27 -10.73 -7.46
N ILE A 143 -12.86 -11.13 -6.34
CA ILE A 143 -14.09 -10.54 -5.77
C ILE A 143 -13.96 -9.04 -5.47
N TYR A 144 -12.75 -8.51 -5.29
CA TYR A 144 -12.54 -7.09 -4.99
C TYR A 144 -12.83 -6.19 -6.20
N PHE A 145 -12.55 -6.69 -7.40
CA PHE A 145 -12.61 -5.93 -8.65
C PHE A 145 -13.61 -6.50 -9.66
N GLY A 146 -14.26 -7.61 -9.34
CA GLY A 146 -15.38 -8.15 -10.09
C GLY A 146 -16.61 -7.24 -10.05
N GLU A 147 -17.56 -7.57 -10.90
CA GLU A 147 -18.87 -6.92 -10.92
C GLU A 147 -19.55 -7.08 -9.56
N ARG A 148 -20.32 -6.05 -9.18
CA ARG A 148 -21.05 -6.05 -7.93
C ARG A 148 -22.41 -5.38 -8.10
N LYS A 149 -23.32 -5.70 -7.19
CA LYS A 149 -24.58 -5.02 -6.98
C LYS A 149 -24.77 -4.79 -5.48
N GLU A 150 -24.97 -3.54 -5.09
CA GLU A 150 -25.38 -3.20 -3.73
C GLU A 150 -26.91 -3.33 -3.60
N ASP A 151 -27.40 -3.57 -2.39
CA ASP A 151 -28.84 -3.61 -2.11
C ASP A 151 -29.40 -2.16 -2.16
N GLU A 152 -30.17 -1.86 -3.19
CA GLU A 152 -30.85 -0.58 -3.38
C GLU A 152 -32.30 -0.58 -2.83
N GLY A 153 -32.62 -1.54 -1.96
CA GLY A 153 -33.92 -1.70 -1.32
C GLY A 153 -34.73 -2.91 -1.82
N ASP A 154 -34.14 -3.76 -2.66
CA ASP A 154 -34.77 -4.99 -3.16
C ASP A 154 -34.33 -6.25 -2.39
N GLY A 155 -33.44 -6.10 -1.40
CA GLY A 155 -32.96 -7.18 -0.54
C GLY A 155 -31.91 -8.07 -1.22
N VAL A 156 -31.35 -7.65 -2.37
CA VAL A 156 -30.41 -8.46 -3.15
C VAL A 156 -29.10 -7.72 -3.39
N ALA A 157 -28.03 -8.22 -2.78
CA ALA A 157 -26.65 -7.80 -3.04
C ALA A 157 -25.78 -8.99 -3.46
N TRP A 158 -24.77 -8.73 -4.28
CA TRP A 158 -23.78 -9.75 -4.70
C TRP A 158 -22.48 -9.12 -5.18
N ASP A 159 -21.41 -9.90 -5.11
CA ASP A 159 -20.09 -9.62 -5.70
C ASP A 159 -19.65 -10.85 -6.52
N SER A 160 -18.92 -10.62 -7.61
CA SER A 160 -18.44 -11.69 -8.49
C SER A 160 -16.96 -11.99 -8.27
N GLU A 161 -16.65 -13.22 -7.85
CA GLU A 161 -15.28 -13.75 -7.77
C GLU A 161 -14.87 -14.33 -9.13
N LYS A 162 -14.10 -13.56 -9.90
CA LYS A 162 -13.69 -13.94 -11.26
C LYS A 162 -12.18 -13.79 -11.44
N TYR A 163 -11.60 -14.80 -12.06
CA TYR A 163 -10.22 -14.78 -12.58
C TYR A 163 -10.16 -15.34 -13.99
N SER A 164 -9.26 -14.79 -14.80
CA SER A 164 -8.80 -15.38 -16.05
C SER A 164 -7.52 -16.20 -15.82
N VAL A 165 -7.25 -17.15 -16.71
CA VAL A 165 -6.03 -17.97 -16.66
C VAL A 165 -4.75 -17.09 -16.65
N PRO A 166 -4.62 -16.04 -17.50
CA PRO A 166 -3.45 -15.16 -17.45
C PRO A 166 -3.27 -14.43 -16.12
N GLU A 167 -4.36 -14.06 -15.43
CA GLU A 167 -4.27 -13.40 -14.11
C GLU A 167 -3.73 -14.33 -13.02
N VAL A 168 -4.01 -15.62 -13.13
CA VAL A 168 -3.51 -16.65 -12.20
C VAL A 168 -2.08 -17.08 -12.53
N GLN A 169 -1.68 -17.01 -13.80
CA GLN A 169 -0.36 -17.45 -14.27
C GLN A 169 0.77 -16.45 -14.05
N ARG A 170 0.46 -15.14 -14.07
CA ARG A 170 1.44 -14.05 -14.04
C ARG A 170 2.17 -13.90 -12.70
#